data_AF-A0A8T3QZ38-F1
#
_entry.id   AF-A0A8T3QZ38-F1
#
_cell.length_a   1.000
_cell.length_b   1.000
_cell.length_c   1.000
_cell.angle_alpha   90.00
_cell.angle_beta   90.00
_cell.angle_gamma   90.00
#
_symmetry.space_group_name_H-M   'P 1'
#
loop_
_entity.id
_entity.type
_entity.pdbx_description
1 polymer ?
#
loop_
_entity_poly.entity_id
_entity_poly.type
_entity_poly.pdbx_seq_one_letter_code
_entity_poly.pdbx_strand_id
1 'polypeptide(L)'
;MLSAESSTPTAVSARKRYARIPEVLPIPNLIELQLDSFAWFTENGLRELFDEISPIKDFTGKVMELQFLDYEFGTPKYSEEECRTKDLTFSKPLYVNVELLIKETGEIQRQRVYMGDYPWMTDQGTFVINGAERVVVSQLVRSPGVYYSEVEDPTSGRMLFSAKVIPNRGAWLEFETNNKDQLWVKVDRKRKIAATTLLRAVGYEQNDEISGLFGMIDTDPEHPYIAQTLDKDLTKTQQEALIEVYKKLRPGDPPTGDNARQLVESLFFNFRRYDLGRVGRYKFNKKLDVVAARLGIELPREQRTISKEDIAAIVGQLIELNNGHGVADDIDHLGNRRIRANGELIQNAFRIGLLRMERVVKERMTTQDVEAITPQTLINIRPVVAALKEFFGT
;
A
#
# COMPACT_ATOMS: atom_id res chain seq x y z
N MET A 1 -53.85 -2.40 3.45
CA MET A 1 -53.95 -1.79 4.79
C MET A 1 -53.94 -2.90 5.82
N LEU A 2 -52.77 -3.22 6.37
CA LEU A 2 -52.62 -3.98 7.61
C LEU A 2 -51.55 -3.24 8.38
N SER A 3 -51.98 -2.58 9.44
CA SER A 3 -51.18 -1.76 10.35
C SER A 3 -50.20 -2.65 11.10
N ALA A 4 -48.91 -2.42 10.90
CA ALA A 4 -47.90 -2.92 11.82
C ALA A 4 -48.10 -2.21 13.17
N GLU A 5 -48.54 -2.96 14.18
CA GLU A 5 -48.57 -2.51 15.56
C GLU A 5 -47.14 -2.15 15.99
N SER A 6 -46.94 -0.86 16.26
CA SER A 6 -45.72 -0.34 16.86
C SER A 6 -45.54 -0.98 18.23
N SER A 7 -44.48 -1.78 18.40
CA SER A 7 -44.06 -2.29 19.69
C SER A 7 -43.79 -1.10 20.64
N THR A 8 -44.62 -0.96 21.67
CA THR A 8 -44.42 -0.01 22.76
C THR A 8 -43.10 -0.29 23.47
N PRO A 9 -42.23 0.72 23.71
CA PRO A 9 -41.00 0.51 24.44
C PRO A 9 -41.31 0.11 25.88
N THR A 10 -40.82 -1.06 26.28
CA THR A 10 -40.91 -1.57 27.65
C THR A 10 -40.35 -0.53 28.62
N ALA A 11 -41.15 -0.05 29.56
CA ALA A 11 -40.74 0.94 30.55
C ALA A 11 -39.54 0.40 31.36
N VAL A 12 -38.35 0.92 31.06
CA VAL A 12 -37.12 0.58 31.77
C VAL A 12 -37.30 1.03 33.23
N SER A 13 -37.20 0.10 34.18
CA SER A 13 -37.28 0.43 35.62
C SER A 13 -36.33 1.58 35.94
N ALA A 14 -36.78 2.61 36.64
CA ALA A 14 -35.96 3.78 36.99
C ALA A 14 -34.71 3.35 37.78
N ARG A 15 -33.57 3.29 37.08
CA ARG A 15 -32.28 2.89 37.67
C ARG A 15 -31.78 4.03 38.55
N LYS A 16 -31.65 3.79 39.86
CA LYS A 16 -31.01 4.77 40.77
C LYS A 16 -29.52 4.92 40.39
N ARG A 17 -29.10 6.14 39.99
CA ARG A 17 -27.72 6.50 39.62
C ARG A 17 -27.11 7.35 40.74
N TYR A 18 -25.96 6.93 41.28
CA TYR A 18 -25.21 7.66 42.33
C TYR A 18 -24.03 8.49 41.77
N ALA A 19 -23.97 8.67 40.44
CA ALA A 19 -22.90 9.42 39.79
C ALA A 19 -22.92 10.89 40.22
N ARG A 20 -21.77 11.40 40.66
CA ARG A 20 -21.61 12.78 41.14
C ARG A 20 -21.05 13.73 40.08
N ILE A 21 -20.55 13.18 38.98
CA ILE A 21 -19.94 13.91 37.86
C ILE A 21 -20.97 13.96 36.71
N PRO A 22 -21.22 15.13 36.11
CA PRO A 22 -22.12 15.24 34.97
C PRO A 22 -21.54 14.57 33.73
N GLU A 23 -22.41 13.99 32.91
CA GLU A 23 -22.04 13.43 31.62
C GLU A 23 -21.98 14.57 30.60
N VAL A 24 -20.77 14.91 30.16
CA VAL A 24 -20.53 16.06 29.27
C VAL A 24 -20.78 15.70 27.81
N LEU A 25 -20.52 14.43 27.44
CA LEU A 25 -20.70 13.90 26.10
C LEU A 25 -21.43 12.57 26.19
N PRO A 26 -22.47 12.35 25.36
CA PRO A 26 -23.14 11.05 25.29
C PRO A 26 -22.21 10.01 24.66
N ILE A 27 -22.45 8.74 24.98
CA ILE A 27 -21.76 7.61 24.35
C ILE A 27 -22.14 7.60 22.86
N PRO A 28 -21.16 7.60 21.93
CA PRO A 28 -21.44 7.54 20.49
C PRO A 28 -21.96 6.16 20.07
N ASN A 29 -22.33 6.01 18.80
CA ASN A 29 -22.69 4.70 18.27
C ASN A 29 -21.48 3.75 18.33
N LEU A 30 -21.60 2.66 19.09
CA LEU A 30 -20.49 1.76 19.38
C LEU A 30 -20.02 0.94 18.17
N ILE A 31 -20.84 0.87 17.11
CA ILE A 31 -20.51 0.17 15.86
C ILE A 31 -20.23 1.14 14.70
N GLU A 32 -20.18 2.45 14.96
CA GLU A 32 -19.96 3.51 13.97
C GLU A 32 -18.71 3.25 13.12
N LEU A 33 -17.59 2.84 13.74
CA LEU A 33 -16.37 2.51 13.02
C LEU A 33 -16.57 1.43 11.94
N GLN A 34 -17.41 0.41 12.20
CA GLN A 34 -17.65 -0.66 11.23
C GLN A 34 -18.51 -0.14 10.08
N LEU A 35 -19.57 0.59 10.40
CA LEU A 35 -20.53 1.14 9.43
C LEU A 35 -19.86 2.18 8.53
N ASP A 36 -19.19 3.17 9.11
CA ASP A 36 -18.57 4.29 8.38
C ASP A 36 -17.46 3.82 7.47
N SER A 37 -16.64 2.87 7.94
CA SER A 37 -15.54 2.30 7.17
C SER A 37 -16.04 1.51 5.95
N PHE A 38 -17.14 0.76 6.09
CA PHE A 38 -17.74 0.06 4.95
C PHE A 38 -18.46 1.01 4.00
N ALA A 39 -19.19 2.01 4.52
CA ALA A 39 -19.81 3.06 3.72
C ALA A 39 -18.75 3.80 2.88
N TRP A 40 -17.66 4.24 3.52
CA TRP A 40 -16.53 4.86 2.83
C TRP A 40 -15.98 3.97 1.71
N PHE A 41 -15.81 2.66 1.96
CA PHE A 41 -15.34 1.73 0.93
C PHE A 41 -16.31 1.67 -0.27
N THR A 42 -17.61 1.57 0.00
CA THR A 42 -18.64 1.45 -1.04
C THR A 42 -18.90 2.75 -1.81
N GLU A 43 -18.55 3.91 -1.26
CA GLU A 43 -18.77 5.22 -1.89
C GLU A 43 -17.49 5.76 -2.56
N ASN A 44 -16.35 5.65 -1.87
CA ASN A 44 -15.09 6.26 -2.26
C ASN A 44 -14.02 5.21 -2.54
N GLY A 45 -13.87 4.21 -1.67
CA GLY A 45 -12.78 3.23 -1.76
C GLY A 45 -12.79 2.43 -3.07
N LEU A 46 -13.95 2.07 -3.60
CA LEU A 46 -14.07 1.41 -4.91
C LEU A 46 -13.75 2.34 -6.09
N ARG A 47 -14.13 3.61 -6.00
CA ARG A 47 -13.78 4.62 -7.01
C ARG A 47 -12.26 4.72 -7.14
N GLU A 48 -11.58 4.86 -6.00
CA GLU A 48 -10.11 4.92 -5.96
C GLU A 48 -9.47 3.69 -6.62
N LEU A 49 -10.03 2.49 -6.39
CA LEU A 49 -9.51 1.26 -6.99
C LEU A 49 -9.69 1.20 -8.51
N PHE A 50 -10.83 1.65 -9.04
CA PHE A 50 -11.04 1.71 -10.48
C PHE A 50 -10.14 2.77 -11.13
N ASP A 51 -9.99 3.93 -10.51
CA ASP A 51 -9.11 5.00 -10.98
C ASP A 51 -7.63 4.58 -10.96
N GLU A 52 -7.22 3.72 -10.01
CA GLU A 52 -5.86 3.17 -9.94
C GLU A 52 -5.48 2.31 -11.17
N ILE A 53 -6.41 1.47 -11.64
CA ILE A 53 -6.16 0.57 -12.78
C ILE A 53 -6.49 1.23 -14.13
N SER A 54 -7.35 2.25 -14.11
CA SER A 54 -7.81 2.98 -15.29
C SER A 54 -6.80 4.05 -15.73
N PRO A 55 -6.65 4.31 -17.04
CA PRO A 55 -7.04 3.43 -18.13
C PRO A 55 -6.15 2.18 -18.18
N ILE A 56 -6.72 1.07 -18.66
CA ILE A 56 -6.00 -0.13 -19.04
C ILE A 56 -5.65 -0.02 -20.51
N LYS A 57 -4.35 0.09 -20.80
CA LYS A 57 -3.82 0.12 -22.17
C LYS A 57 -3.31 -1.27 -22.57
N ASP A 58 -3.41 -1.58 -23.87
CA ASP A 58 -2.79 -2.76 -24.46
C ASP A 58 -1.25 -2.73 -24.31
N PHE A 59 -0.57 -3.83 -24.61
CA PHE A 59 0.89 -3.92 -24.44
C PHE A 59 1.67 -2.89 -25.26
N THR A 60 1.15 -2.45 -26.41
CA THR A 60 1.77 -1.40 -27.24
C THR A 60 1.29 -0.01 -26.83
N GLY A 61 0.13 0.08 -26.16
CA GLY A 61 -0.56 1.30 -25.77
C GLY A 61 -1.19 2.09 -26.91
N LYS A 62 -1.14 1.54 -28.13
CA LYS A 62 -1.53 2.22 -29.38
C LYS A 62 -2.83 1.70 -29.99
N VAL A 63 -3.31 0.52 -29.58
CA VAL A 63 -4.44 -0.15 -30.26
C VAL A 63 -5.73 0.05 -29.47
N MET A 64 -5.71 -0.25 -28.17
CA MET A 64 -6.93 -0.26 -27.36
C MET A 64 -6.71 0.38 -25.98
N GLU A 65 -7.77 1.00 -25.49
CA GLU A 65 -7.81 1.57 -24.15
C GLU A 65 -9.15 1.28 -23.49
N LEU A 66 -9.13 0.64 -22.32
CA LEU A 66 -10.33 0.33 -21.53
C LEU A 66 -10.35 1.20 -20.27
N GLN A 67 -11.47 1.86 -20.04
CA GLN A 67 -11.68 2.76 -18.92
C GLN A 67 -12.89 2.33 -18.11
N PHE A 68 -12.75 2.33 -16.78
CA PHE A 68 -13.87 2.18 -15.86
C PHE A 68 -14.47 3.57 -15.60
N LEU A 69 -15.77 3.73 -15.85
CA LEU A 69 -16.47 5.00 -15.71
C LEU A 69 -17.09 5.12 -14.33
N ASP A 70 -18.28 4.57 -14.11
CA ASP A 70 -19.00 4.58 -12.84
C ASP A 70 -19.47 3.17 -12.45
N TYR A 71 -19.94 3.03 -11.21
CA TYR A 71 -20.36 1.75 -10.66
C TYR A 71 -21.62 1.92 -9.81
N GLU A 72 -22.39 0.84 -9.71
CA GLU A 72 -23.65 0.80 -8.99
C GLU A 72 -23.84 -0.57 -8.35
N PHE A 73 -24.30 -0.57 -7.10
CA PHE A 73 -24.78 -1.78 -6.44
C PHE A 73 -26.28 -1.95 -6.64
N GLY A 74 -26.69 -3.10 -7.17
CA GLY A 74 -28.10 -3.45 -7.25
C GLY A 74 -28.67 -3.92 -5.91
N THR A 75 -29.91 -4.40 -5.93
CA THR A 75 -30.59 -4.88 -4.72
C THR A 75 -30.11 -6.26 -4.31
N PRO A 76 -30.09 -6.59 -2.99
CA PRO A 76 -29.81 -7.94 -2.54
C PRO A 76 -30.80 -8.93 -3.14
N LYS A 77 -30.31 -10.12 -3.51
CA LYS A 77 -31.15 -11.20 -4.07
C LYS A 77 -32.03 -11.87 -3.01
N TYR A 78 -31.55 -11.89 -1.77
CA TYR A 78 -32.20 -12.53 -0.62
C TYR A 78 -32.10 -11.59 0.59
N SER A 79 -33.03 -11.74 1.53
CA SER A 79 -32.96 -11.07 2.83
C SER A 79 -31.88 -11.69 3.72
N GLU A 80 -31.44 -10.94 4.74
CA GLU A 80 -30.45 -11.46 5.70
C GLU A 80 -30.93 -12.74 6.41
N GLU A 81 -32.21 -12.80 6.79
CA GLU A 81 -32.82 -13.96 7.45
C GLU A 81 -32.82 -15.18 6.53
N GLU A 82 -33.22 -15.02 5.27
CA GLU A 82 -33.16 -16.10 4.28
C GLU A 82 -31.74 -16.61 4.07
N CYS A 83 -30.75 -15.71 4.05
CA CYS A 83 -29.36 -16.10 3.93
C CYS A 83 -28.89 -16.97 5.11
N ARG A 84 -29.29 -16.60 6.34
CA ARG A 84 -29.00 -17.38 7.56
C ARG A 84 -29.67 -18.76 7.52
N THR A 85 -30.93 -18.86 7.08
CA THR A 85 -31.67 -20.14 7.08
C THR A 85 -31.28 -21.09 5.95
N LYS A 86 -30.90 -20.56 4.78
CA LYS A 86 -30.61 -21.35 3.56
C LYS A 86 -29.10 -21.55 3.30
N ASP A 87 -28.25 -21.23 4.26
CA ASP A 87 -26.79 -21.27 4.13
C ASP A 87 -26.25 -20.45 2.93
N LEU A 88 -26.87 -19.31 2.64
CA LEU A 88 -26.49 -18.41 1.54
C LEU A 88 -25.65 -17.22 2.05
N THR A 89 -25.01 -16.51 1.13
CA THR A 89 -24.27 -15.28 1.42
C THR A 89 -25.13 -14.05 1.12
N PHE A 90 -25.29 -13.16 2.11
CA PHE A 90 -25.99 -11.89 1.91
C PHE A 90 -25.10 -10.95 1.10
N SER A 91 -25.57 -10.59 -0.10
CA SER A 91 -24.75 -9.91 -1.10
C SER A 91 -25.58 -9.02 -2.01
N LYS A 92 -24.92 -7.99 -2.57
CA LYS A 92 -25.47 -7.13 -3.62
C LYS A 92 -24.71 -7.34 -4.94
N PRO A 93 -25.38 -7.37 -6.10
CA PRO A 93 -24.72 -7.41 -7.40
C PRO A 93 -24.04 -6.07 -7.69
N LEU A 94 -22.78 -6.06 -8.12
CA LEU A 94 -22.08 -4.86 -8.58
C LEU A 94 -22.11 -4.80 -10.09
N TYR A 95 -22.47 -3.63 -10.62
CA TYR A 95 -22.39 -3.30 -12.03
C TYR A 95 -21.43 -2.15 -12.23
N VAL A 96 -20.63 -2.21 -13.29
CA VAL A 96 -19.66 -1.16 -13.63
C VAL A 96 -19.85 -0.80 -15.09
N ASN A 97 -19.97 0.49 -15.39
CA ASN A 97 -19.99 0.96 -16.76
C ASN A 97 -18.54 1.11 -17.24
N VAL A 98 -18.28 0.50 -18.38
CA VAL A 98 -16.94 0.38 -18.96
C VAL A 98 -16.98 0.96 -20.37
N GLU A 99 -15.93 1.70 -20.70
CA GLU A 99 -15.70 2.25 -22.03
C GLU A 99 -14.48 1.58 -22.64
N LEU A 100 -14.61 1.07 -23.86
CA LEU A 100 -13.51 0.57 -24.68
C LEU A 100 -13.34 1.50 -25.88
N LEU A 101 -12.16 2.09 -25.99
CA LEU A 101 -11.72 2.90 -27.13
C LEU A 101 -10.80 2.07 -28.01
N ILE A 102 -11.17 1.89 -29.28
CA ILE A 102 -10.31 1.34 -30.32
C ILE A 102 -9.63 2.53 -31.01
N LYS A 103 -8.33 2.71 -30.78
CA LYS A 103 -7.60 3.93 -31.18
C LYS A 103 -7.44 4.07 -32.69
N GLU A 104 -7.32 2.95 -33.40
CA GLU A 104 -7.15 2.95 -34.86
C GLU A 104 -8.39 3.45 -35.59
N THR A 105 -9.59 3.07 -35.11
CA THR A 105 -10.87 3.46 -35.70
C THR A 105 -11.50 4.69 -35.03
N GLY A 106 -11.10 4.99 -33.80
CA GLY A 106 -11.75 5.98 -32.94
C GLY A 106 -13.10 5.50 -32.38
N GLU A 107 -13.43 4.22 -32.55
CA GLU A 107 -14.70 3.66 -32.07
C GLU A 107 -14.70 3.56 -30.53
N ILE A 108 -15.81 4.02 -29.94
CA ILE A 108 -16.04 3.97 -28.49
C ILE A 108 -17.23 3.07 -28.21
N GLN A 109 -16.98 1.97 -27.50
CA GLN A 109 -18.01 1.05 -27.05
C GLN A 109 -18.22 1.19 -25.55
N ARG A 110 -19.44 1.55 -25.15
CA ARG A 110 -19.85 1.64 -23.74
C ARG A 110 -20.76 0.49 -23.37
N GLN A 111 -20.44 -0.19 -22.28
CA GLN A 111 -21.23 -1.33 -21.81
C GLN A 111 -21.29 -1.38 -20.28
N ARG A 112 -22.46 -1.75 -19.75
CA ARG A 112 -22.64 -2.08 -18.33
C ARG A 112 -22.26 -3.53 -18.10
N VAL A 113 -21.21 -3.77 -17.32
CA VAL A 113 -20.65 -5.10 -17.04
C VAL A 113 -20.99 -5.51 -15.62
N TYR A 114 -21.47 -6.74 -15.45
CA TYR A 114 -21.69 -7.35 -14.14
C TYR A 114 -20.37 -7.82 -13.54
N MET A 115 -20.01 -7.30 -12.37
CA MET A 115 -18.74 -7.54 -11.70
C MET A 115 -18.80 -8.64 -10.61
N GLY A 116 -19.96 -9.24 -10.41
CA GLY A 116 -20.17 -10.28 -9.38
C GLY A 116 -21.11 -9.86 -8.26
N ASP A 117 -21.41 -10.81 -7.37
CA ASP A 117 -22.14 -10.58 -6.12
C ASP A 117 -21.12 -10.28 -5.01
N TYR A 118 -21.33 -9.17 -4.30
CA TYR A 118 -20.42 -8.69 -3.26
C TYR A 118 -21.06 -8.84 -1.89
N PRO A 119 -20.41 -9.49 -0.92
CA PRO A 119 -20.90 -9.56 0.45
C PRO A 119 -21.23 -8.16 0.98
N TRP A 120 -22.43 -8.01 1.52
CA TRP A 120 -22.94 -6.73 1.98
C TRP A 120 -23.04 -6.71 3.50
N MET A 121 -22.72 -5.57 4.11
CA MET A 121 -22.81 -5.41 5.56
C MET A 121 -24.27 -5.22 6.00
N THR A 122 -24.64 -5.89 7.09
CA THR A 122 -25.93 -5.73 7.77
C THR A 122 -25.99 -4.40 8.53
N ASP A 123 -27.17 -4.01 9.00
CA ASP A 123 -27.32 -2.84 9.86
C ASP A 123 -26.63 -2.97 11.24
N GLN A 124 -26.28 -4.20 11.64
CA GLN A 124 -25.55 -4.50 12.88
C GLN A 124 -24.02 -4.46 12.71
N GLY A 125 -23.51 -4.13 11.52
CA GLY A 125 -22.06 -4.13 11.26
C GLY A 125 -21.45 -5.51 11.06
N THR A 126 -22.25 -6.51 10.69
CA THR A 126 -21.84 -7.90 10.45
C THR A 126 -21.99 -8.27 8.96
N PHE A 127 -21.49 -9.45 8.58
CA PHE A 127 -21.64 -10.02 7.24
C PHE A 127 -22.21 -11.44 7.36
N VAL A 128 -23.18 -11.81 6.52
CA VAL A 128 -23.69 -13.19 6.44
C VAL A 128 -23.00 -13.91 5.29
N ILE A 129 -22.12 -14.87 5.62
CA ILE A 129 -21.33 -15.64 4.65
C ILE A 129 -21.67 -17.12 4.80
N ASN A 130 -22.28 -17.71 3.78
CA ASN A 130 -22.75 -19.10 3.76
C ASN A 130 -23.57 -19.46 5.03
N GLY A 131 -24.59 -18.65 5.34
CA GLY A 131 -25.44 -18.81 6.52
C GLY A 131 -24.85 -18.32 7.85
N ALA A 132 -23.52 -18.24 7.96
CA ALA A 132 -22.85 -17.85 9.18
C ALA A 132 -22.64 -16.33 9.26
N GLU A 133 -22.96 -15.75 10.42
CA GLU A 133 -22.69 -14.34 10.71
C GLU A 133 -21.22 -14.15 11.11
N ARG A 134 -20.56 -13.18 10.47
CA ARG A 134 -19.14 -12.89 10.61
C ARG A 134 -18.91 -11.40 10.85
N VAL A 135 -17.82 -11.09 11.55
CA VAL A 135 -17.38 -9.72 11.77
C VAL A 135 -15.96 -9.57 11.27
N VAL A 136 -15.71 -8.56 10.43
CA VAL A 136 -14.37 -8.20 9.99
C VAL A 136 -13.73 -7.34 11.09
N VAL A 137 -12.82 -7.94 11.85
CA VAL A 137 -12.17 -7.27 12.99
C VAL A 137 -11.15 -6.25 12.48
N SER A 138 -11.19 -5.06 13.06
CA SER A 138 -10.22 -4.00 12.76
C SER A 138 -8.81 -4.42 13.21
N GLN A 139 -7.80 -4.14 12.38
CA GLN A 139 -6.42 -4.52 12.65
C GLN A 139 -5.60 -3.32 13.11
N LEU A 140 -4.81 -3.48 14.17
CA LEU A 140 -3.82 -2.48 14.56
C LEU A 140 -2.48 -2.79 13.87
N VAL A 141 -2.08 -1.92 12.95
CA VAL A 141 -0.86 -2.09 12.14
C VAL A 141 0.09 -0.92 12.36
N ARG A 142 1.34 -1.05 11.90
CA ARG A 142 2.26 0.09 11.86
C ARG A 142 1.82 1.08 10.80
N SER A 143 1.86 2.37 11.13
CA SER A 143 1.58 3.43 10.17
C SER A 143 2.68 3.48 9.10
N PRO A 144 2.38 3.87 7.86
CA PRO A 144 3.41 4.11 6.86
C PRO A 144 4.39 5.19 7.35
N GLY A 145 5.69 4.98 7.14
CA GLY A 145 6.73 5.85 7.70
C GLY A 145 8.11 5.20 7.71
N VAL A 146 9.08 5.96 8.20
CA VAL A 146 10.45 5.49 8.48
C VAL A 146 10.59 5.35 9.99
N TYR A 147 11.07 4.19 10.43
CA TYR A 147 11.26 3.87 11.85
C TYR A 147 12.70 3.47 12.11
N TYR A 148 13.32 4.09 13.09
CA TYR A 148 14.68 3.76 13.51
C TYR A 148 14.67 2.94 14.78
N SER A 149 15.49 1.90 14.83
CA SER A 149 15.68 1.05 16.01
C SER A 149 17.15 0.85 16.28
N GLU A 150 17.52 0.84 17.56
CA GLU A 150 18.87 0.55 18.02
C GLU A 150 18.96 -0.86 18.60
N VAL A 151 20.10 -1.51 18.40
CA VAL A 151 20.44 -2.78 19.02
C VAL A 151 21.90 -2.71 19.47
N GLU A 152 22.16 -3.10 20.70
CA GLU A 152 23.54 -3.23 21.20
C GLU A 152 24.24 -4.38 20.47
N ASP A 153 25.37 -4.08 19.83
CA ASP A 153 26.22 -5.09 19.22
C ASP A 153 27.01 -5.83 20.30
N PRO A 154 26.84 -7.16 20.45
CA PRO A 154 27.49 -7.91 21.54
C PRO A 154 29.02 -7.93 21.47
N THR A 155 29.61 -7.62 20.29
CA THR A 155 31.06 -7.69 20.09
C THR A 155 31.72 -6.36 20.41
N SER A 156 31.15 -5.25 19.92
CA SER A 156 31.70 -3.90 20.11
C SER A 156 31.09 -3.15 21.29
N GLY A 157 29.95 -3.58 21.83
CA GLY A 157 29.18 -2.87 22.86
C GLY A 157 28.52 -1.57 22.36
N ARG A 158 28.61 -1.27 21.06
CA ARG A 158 28.04 -0.06 20.46
C ARG A 158 26.55 -0.26 20.18
N MET A 159 25.77 0.81 20.35
CA MET A 159 24.40 0.87 19.85
C MET A 159 24.43 1.05 18.34
N LEU A 160 24.03 0.02 17.59
CA LEU A 160 23.95 0.07 16.14
C LEU A 160 22.52 0.34 15.71
N PHE A 161 22.34 1.36 14.87
CA PHE A 161 21.03 1.73 14.36
C PHE A 161 20.69 1.00 13.07
N SER A 162 19.39 0.80 12.90
CA SER A 162 18.74 0.26 11.72
C SER A 162 17.51 1.10 11.39
N ALA A 163 17.11 1.13 10.12
CA ALA A 163 15.92 1.84 9.67
C ALA A 163 14.98 0.91 8.91
N LYS A 164 13.68 0.98 9.20
CA LYS A 164 12.62 0.26 8.48
C LYS A 164 11.70 1.27 7.80
N VAL A 165 11.66 1.20 6.47
CA VAL A 165 10.79 2.00 5.62
C VAL A 165 9.56 1.17 5.28
N ILE A 166 8.43 1.58 5.82
CA ILE A 166 7.14 0.89 5.66
C ILE A 166 6.25 1.77 4.77
N PRO A 167 6.00 1.39 3.51
CA PRO A 167 5.04 2.11 2.67
C PRO A 167 3.59 1.75 3.05
N ASN A 168 2.63 2.52 2.54
CA ASN A 168 1.22 2.13 2.58
C ASN A 168 0.97 0.92 1.68
N ARG A 169 1.61 0.92 0.51
CA ARG A 169 1.66 -0.17 -0.48
C ARG A 169 3.03 -0.17 -1.15
N GLY A 170 3.63 -1.33 -1.31
CA GLY A 170 4.90 -1.49 -2.05
C GLY A 170 5.96 -2.25 -1.27
N ALA A 171 7.18 -2.27 -1.81
CA ALA A 171 8.31 -2.97 -1.24
C ALA A 171 8.84 -2.29 0.03
N TRP A 172 9.22 -3.07 1.03
CA TRP A 172 9.86 -2.54 2.23
C TRP A 172 11.35 -2.31 1.98
N LEU A 173 11.92 -1.28 2.61
CA LEU A 173 13.37 -1.09 2.68
C LEU A 173 13.81 -1.23 4.14
N GLU A 174 14.84 -2.04 4.36
CA GLU A 174 15.40 -2.26 5.70
C GLU A 174 16.89 -1.95 5.65
N PHE A 175 17.29 -0.85 6.26
CA PHE A 175 18.69 -0.44 6.40
C PHE A 175 19.26 -0.97 7.72
N GLU A 176 20.51 -1.43 7.69
CA GLU A 176 21.23 -1.92 8.87
C GLU A 176 22.67 -1.37 8.87
N THR A 177 23.14 -0.98 10.05
CA THR A 177 24.54 -0.65 10.30
C THR A 177 25.20 -1.87 10.95
N ASN A 178 26.41 -2.23 10.52
CA ASN A 178 27.18 -3.29 11.18
C ASN A 178 28.32 -2.70 12.03
N ASN A 179 28.99 -3.56 12.80
CA ASN A 179 30.11 -3.19 13.68
C ASN A 179 31.40 -2.79 12.94
N LYS A 180 31.39 -2.74 11.60
CA LYS A 180 32.48 -2.25 10.75
C LYS A 180 32.10 -0.93 10.06
N ASP A 181 31.10 -0.24 10.59
CA ASP A 181 30.58 1.03 10.08
C ASP A 181 30.07 0.95 8.64
N GLN A 182 29.65 -0.24 8.18
CA GLN A 182 29.08 -0.41 6.84
C GLN A 182 27.56 -0.37 6.89
N LEU A 183 26.99 0.39 5.96
CA LEU A 183 25.57 0.55 5.77
C LEU A 183 25.07 -0.42 4.69
N TRP A 184 24.11 -1.27 5.06
CA TRP A 184 23.50 -2.24 4.17
C TRP A 184 22.01 -1.97 4.04
N VAL A 185 21.43 -2.40 2.92
CA VAL A 185 19.98 -2.35 2.70
C VAL A 185 19.45 -3.68 2.16
N LYS A 186 18.31 -4.11 2.69
CA LYS A 186 17.49 -5.20 2.14
C LYS A 186 16.24 -4.60 1.51
N VAL A 187 15.94 -5.04 0.30
CA VAL A 187 14.72 -4.67 -0.42
C VAL A 187 13.77 -5.86 -0.36
N ASP A 188 12.56 -5.67 0.17
CA ASP A 188 11.51 -6.70 0.28
C ASP A 188 11.99 -8.03 0.89
N ARG A 189 12.77 -7.93 1.99
CA ARG A 189 13.37 -9.06 2.72
C ARG A 189 14.28 -9.96 1.88
N LYS A 190 14.80 -9.45 0.76
CA LYS A 190 15.80 -10.15 -0.07
C LYS A 190 17.21 -9.97 0.50
N ARG A 191 18.20 -10.52 -0.21
CA ARG A 191 19.61 -10.44 0.17
C ARG A 191 20.07 -8.98 0.23
N LYS A 192 20.94 -8.68 1.19
CA LYS A 192 21.47 -7.33 1.39
C LYS A 192 22.41 -6.90 0.27
N ILE A 193 22.38 -5.60 -0.02
CA ILE A 193 23.33 -4.86 -0.87
C ILE A 193 23.87 -3.68 -0.06
N ALA A 194 25.00 -3.11 -0.47
CA ALA A 194 25.51 -1.89 0.16
C ALA A 194 24.51 -0.75 -0.05
N ALA A 195 24.34 0.12 0.95
CA ALA A 195 23.42 1.25 0.83
C ALA A 195 23.83 2.19 -0.33
N THR A 196 25.13 2.32 -0.60
CA THR A 196 25.68 3.08 -1.72
C THR A 196 25.31 2.46 -3.08
N THR A 197 25.20 1.12 -3.18
CA THR A 197 24.69 0.46 -4.39
C THR A 197 23.26 0.92 -4.68
N LEU A 198 22.39 1.02 -3.67
CA LEU A 198 21.03 1.51 -3.85
C LEU A 198 21.01 3.00 -4.22
N LEU A 199 21.81 3.84 -3.54
CA LEU A 199 21.94 5.27 -3.86
C LEU A 199 22.39 5.48 -5.31
N ARG A 200 23.35 4.69 -5.78
CA ARG A 200 23.81 4.69 -7.17
C ARG A 200 22.73 4.28 -8.14
N ALA A 201 21.99 3.21 -7.82
CA ALA A 201 20.89 2.72 -8.63
C ALA A 201 19.75 3.74 -8.79
N VAL A 202 19.49 4.59 -7.79
CA VAL A 202 18.42 5.61 -7.84
C VAL A 202 18.87 6.96 -8.37
N GLY A 203 20.17 7.17 -8.62
CA GLY A 203 20.67 8.31 -9.38
C GLY A 203 21.84 9.11 -8.81
N TYR A 204 22.49 8.68 -7.72
CA TYR A 204 23.73 9.29 -7.23
C TYR A 204 24.93 8.49 -7.77
N GLU A 205 25.38 8.82 -8.97
CA GLU A 205 26.14 7.88 -9.80
C GLU A 205 27.61 7.76 -9.41
N GLN A 206 28.22 8.84 -8.93
CA GLN A 206 29.66 8.93 -8.69
C GLN A 206 29.99 8.84 -7.20
N ASN A 207 31.15 8.25 -6.87
CA ASN A 207 31.58 8.16 -5.48
C ASN A 207 31.78 9.54 -4.84
N ASP A 208 32.30 10.50 -5.59
CA ASP A 208 32.51 11.87 -5.12
C ASP A 208 31.17 12.58 -4.86
N GLU A 209 30.15 12.30 -5.66
CA GLU A 209 28.79 12.81 -5.44
C GLU A 209 28.19 12.24 -4.16
N ILE A 210 28.29 10.92 -3.96
CA ILE A 210 27.81 10.26 -2.73
C ILE A 210 28.56 10.79 -1.50
N SER A 211 29.89 10.83 -1.54
CA SER A 211 30.71 11.35 -0.44
C SER A 211 30.42 12.83 -0.15
N GLY A 212 30.27 13.65 -1.20
CA GLY A 212 29.93 15.06 -1.07
C GLY A 212 28.55 15.28 -0.44
N LEU A 213 27.57 14.45 -0.80
CA LEU A 213 26.21 14.51 -0.25
C LEU A 213 26.20 14.35 1.28
N PHE A 214 26.99 13.41 1.80
CA PHE A 214 27.03 13.10 3.24
C PHE A 214 28.13 13.84 4.01
N GLY A 215 28.97 14.66 3.36
CA GLY A 215 30.15 15.26 4.00
C GLY A 215 29.87 16.18 5.19
N MET A 216 28.65 16.72 5.32
CA MET A 216 28.21 17.54 6.46
C MET A 216 27.62 16.73 7.64
N ILE A 217 27.50 15.41 7.46
CA ILE A 217 26.84 14.47 8.39
C ILE A 217 27.81 13.36 8.82
N ASP A 218 28.50 12.74 7.86
CA ASP A 218 29.50 11.71 8.10
C ASP A 218 30.86 12.35 8.43
N THR A 219 30.94 12.97 9.60
CA THR A 219 32.08 13.80 10.02
C THR A 219 33.01 13.12 11.01
N ASP A 220 32.65 11.94 11.54
CA ASP A 220 33.45 11.21 12.54
C ASP A 220 34.59 10.43 11.85
N PRO A 221 35.87 10.79 12.08
CA PRO A 221 36.99 10.08 11.48
C PRO A 221 37.18 8.67 12.00
N GLU A 222 36.69 8.35 13.21
CA GLU A 222 36.76 7.00 13.78
C GLU A 222 35.70 6.07 13.20
N HIS A 223 34.59 6.65 12.72
CA HIS A 223 33.46 5.92 12.14
C HIS A 223 33.04 6.48 10.77
N PRO A 224 33.87 6.35 9.72
CA PRO A 224 33.57 6.90 8.40
C PRO A 224 32.60 5.99 7.62
N TYR A 225 31.29 6.13 7.85
CA TYR A 225 30.29 5.17 7.38
C TYR A 225 30.22 5.07 5.85
N ILE A 226 30.23 6.19 5.15
CA ILE A 226 30.12 6.23 3.69
C ILE A 226 31.39 5.69 3.04
N ALA A 227 32.57 6.03 3.55
CA ALA A 227 33.83 5.51 3.03
C ALA A 227 33.90 3.98 3.19
N GLN A 228 33.58 3.46 4.39
CA GLN A 228 33.55 2.00 4.64
C GLN A 228 32.51 1.29 3.77
N THR A 229 31.38 1.93 3.50
CA THR A 229 30.33 1.36 2.65
C THR A 229 30.74 1.37 1.18
N LEU A 230 31.35 2.44 0.67
CA LEU A 230 31.88 2.53 -0.69
C LEU A 230 32.99 1.51 -0.94
N ASP A 231 33.85 1.24 0.03
CA ASP A 231 34.91 0.21 -0.07
C ASP A 231 34.35 -1.22 -0.20
N LYS A 232 33.13 -1.45 0.26
CA LYS A 232 32.42 -2.74 0.11
C LYS A 232 31.46 -2.77 -1.07
N ASP A 233 31.17 -1.62 -1.67
CA ASP A 233 30.34 -1.53 -2.86
C ASP A 233 31.06 -2.18 -4.04
N LEU A 234 30.44 -3.21 -4.61
CA LEU A 234 30.99 -3.92 -5.76
C LEU A 234 30.76 -3.15 -7.08
N THR A 235 30.01 -2.05 -7.04
CA THR A 235 29.51 -1.34 -8.22
C THR A 235 30.16 0.02 -8.35
N LYS A 236 30.52 0.39 -9.58
CA LYS A 236 31.15 1.68 -9.92
C LYS A 236 30.27 2.57 -10.78
N THR A 237 29.33 1.96 -11.51
CA THR A 237 28.42 2.69 -12.41
C THR A 237 26.97 2.44 -12.03
N GLN A 238 26.07 3.36 -12.41
CA GLN A 238 24.63 3.19 -12.19
C GLN A 238 24.10 1.88 -12.80
N GLN A 239 24.57 1.52 -14.00
CA GLN A 239 24.13 0.30 -14.68
C GLN A 239 24.53 -0.96 -13.91
N GLU A 240 25.75 -1.02 -13.37
CA GLU A 240 26.19 -2.12 -12.51
C GLU A 240 25.37 -2.20 -11.22
N ALA A 241 25.07 -1.05 -10.61
CA ALA A 241 24.22 -0.96 -9.41
C ALA A 241 22.80 -1.47 -9.67
N LEU A 242 22.17 -1.05 -10.77
CA LEU A 242 20.87 -1.55 -11.20
C LEU A 242 20.89 -3.08 -11.38
N ILE A 243 21.91 -3.61 -12.06
CA ILE A 243 22.08 -5.05 -12.27
C ILE A 243 22.26 -5.80 -10.95
N GLU A 244 23.03 -5.25 -10.00
CA GLU A 244 23.26 -5.89 -8.71
C GLU A 244 21.97 -5.93 -7.86
N VAL A 245 21.19 -4.83 -7.85
CA VAL A 245 19.87 -4.79 -7.23
C VAL A 245 18.95 -5.84 -7.87
N TYR A 246 18.93 -5.92 -9.21
CA TYR A 246 18.13 -6.90 -9.94
C TYR A 246 18.50 -8.34 -9.57
N LYS A 247 19.79 -8.68 -9.54
CA LYS A 247 20.27 -10.03 -9.16
C LYS A 247 19.81 -10.46 -7.77
N LYS A 248 19.75 -9.53 -6.79
CA LYS A 248 19.27 -9.87 -5.45
C LYS A 248 17.76 -10.06 -5.39
N LEU A 249 17.02 -9.28 -6.17
CA LEU A 249 15.56 -9.36 -6.25
C LEU A 249 15.08 -10.59 -7.04
N ARG A 250 15.79 -10.93 -8.12
CA ARG A 250 15.47 -12.00 -9.09
C ARG A 250 16.71 -12.82 -9.42
N PRO A 251 17.14 -13.73 -8.53
CA PRO A 251 18.40 -14.47 -8.69
C PRO A 251 18.40 -15.49 -9.86
N GLY A 252 17.25 -15.81 -10.45
CA GLY A 252 17.12 -16.77 -11.55
C GLY A 252 16.98 -16.15 -12.95
N ASP A 253 16.74 -14.84 -13.05
CA ASP A 253 16.51 -14.17 -14.34
C ASP A 253 17.81 -13.53 -14.84
N PRO A 254 18.17 -13.63 -16.13
CA PRO A 254 19.35 -12.98 -16.67
C PRO A 254 19.20 -11.44 -16.60
N PRO A 255 20.11 -10.72 -15.91
CA PRO A 255 20.01 -9.27 -15.80
C PRO A 255 20.53 -8.58 -17.07
N THR A 256 19.79 -7.61 -17.56
CA THR A 256 20.20 -6.63 -18.58
C THR A 256 20.09 -5.22 -17.99
N GLY A 257 20.75 -4.23 -18.57
CA GLY A 257 20.66 -2.84 -18.06
C GLY A 257 19.22 -2.31 -18.06
N ASP A 258 18.48 -2.59 -19.14
CA ASP A 258 17.12 -2.08 -19.32
C ASP A 258 16.10 -2.79 -18.42
N ASN A 259 16.18 -4.12 -18.29
CA ASN A 259 15.24 -4.84 -17.41
C ASN A 259 15.49 -4.50 -15.93
N ALA A 260 16.74 -4.23 -15.55
CA ALA A 260 17.12 -3.80 -14.23
C ALA A 260 16.61 -2.39 -13.91
N ARG A 261 16.79 -1.45 -14.85
CA ARG A 261 16.24 -0.08 -14.75
C ARG A 261 14.73 -0.11 -14.59
N GLN A 262 14.03 -0.80 -15.49
CA GLN A 262 12.57 -0.91 -15.45
C GLN A 262 12.08 -1.54 -14.15
N LEU A 263 12.78 -2.54 -13.60
CA LEU A 263 12.41 -3.14 -12.32
C LEU A 263 12.50 -2.12 -11.19
N VAL A 264 13.62 -1.39 -11.07
CA VAL A 264 13.83 -0.40 -10.00
C VAL A 264 12.84 0.76 -10.10
N GLU A 265 12.62 1.29 -11.31
CA GLU A 265 11.61 2.33 -11.56
C GLU A 265 10.20 1.86 -11.18
N SER A 266 9.85 0.65 -11.59
CA SER A 266 8.57 0.02 -11.27
C SER A 266 8.40 -0.27 -9.78
N LEU A 267 9.50 -0.56 -9.07
CA LEU A 267 9.47 -0.94 -7.67
C LEU A 267 9.31 0.27 -6.74
N PHE A 268 9.97 1.39 -7.02
CA PHE A 268 10.01 2.55 -6.11
C PHE A 268 9.26 3.77 -6.63
N PHE A 269 9.31 4.03 -7.95
CA PHE A 269 8.87 5.30 -8.53
C PHE A 269 7.53 5.20 -9.27
N ASN A 270 6.97 4.00 -9.40
CA ASN A 270 5.66 3.80 -10.01
C ASN A 270 4.53 3.84 -8.97
N PHE A 271 3.68 4.87 -9.05
CA PHE A 271 2.56 5.08 -8.12
C PHE A 271 1.58 3.90 -8.04
N ARG A 272 1.40 3.13 -9.12
CA ARG A 272 0.53 1.94 -9.11
C ARG A 272 1.09 0.82 -8.23
N ARG A 273 2.42 0.76 -8.08
CA ARG A 273 3.11 -0.31 -7.31
C ARG A 273 3.62 0.14 -5.95
N TYR A 274 3.93 1.43 -5.81
CA TYR A 274 4.47 2.02 -4.59
C TYR A 274 3.68 3.27 -4.19
N ASP A 275 3.19 3.30 -2.96
CA ASP A 275 2.46 4.42 -2.39
C ASP A 275 2.76 4.52 -0.89
N LEU A 276 3.20 5.68 -0.43
CA LEU A 276 3.35 6.00 0.98
C LEU A 276 2.02 6.41 1.63
N GLY A 277 1.03 6.79 0.82
CA GLY A 277 -0.19 7.44 1.27
C GLY A 277 0.07 8.87 1.77
N ARG A 278 -1.01 9.65 1.93
CA ARG A 278 -0.90 11.05 2.41
C ARG A 278 -0.27 11.12 3.80
N VAL A 279 -0.72 10.26 4.71
CA VAL A 279 -0.19 10.18 6.08
C VAL A 279 1.26 9.73 6.09
N GLY A 280 1.64 8.76 5.25
CA GLY A 280 3.03 8.31 5.17
C GLY A 280 3.96 9.40 4.66
N ARG A 281 3.57 10.11 3.59
CA ARG A 281 4.33 11.26 3.09
C ARG A 281 4.53 12.33 4.16
N TYR A 282 3.46 12.71 4.86
CA TYR A 282 3.55 13.62 6.00
C TYR A 282 4.53 13.14 7.09
N LYS A 283 4.48 11.85 7.46
CA LYS A 283 5.40 11.27 8.46
C LYS A 283 6.86 11.25 7.98
N PHE A 284 7.10 11.01 6.69
CA PHE A 284 8.45 11.11 6.09
C PHE A 284 9.00 12.52 6.23
N ASN A 285 8.26 13.53 5.75
CA ASN A 285 8.70 14.92 5.81
C ASN A 285 8.96 15.35 7.26
N LYS A 286 8.00 15.08 8.17
CA LYS A 286 8.16 15.43 9.59
C LYS A 286 9.42 14.83 10.22
N LYS A 287 9.80 13.60 9.83
CA LYS A 287 10.95 12.89 10.38
C LYS A 287 12.27 13.30 9.74
N LEU A 288 12.27 13.53 8.42
CA LEU A 288 13.50 13.62 7.62
C LEU A 288 13.86 15.05 7.18
N ASP A 289 12.94 16.02 7.27
CA ASP A 289 13.17 17.39 6.77
C ASP A 289 14.42 18.05 7.37
N VAL A 290 14.71 17.81 8.66
CA VAL A 290 15.88 18.40 9.34
C VAL A 290 17.19 17.87 8.74
N VAL A 291 17.29 16.56 8.53
CA VAL A 291 18.47 15.94 7.92
C VAL A 291 18.56 16.27 6.43
N ALA A 292 17.43 16.28 5.72
CA ALA A 292 17.39 16.69 4.32
C ALA A 292 17.94 18.11 4.13
N ALA A 293 17.57 19.05 5.00
CA ALA A 293 18.12 20.40 4.98
C ALA A 293 19.64 20.44 5.20
N ARG A 294 20.18 19.60 6.08
CA ARG A 294 21.64 19.48 6.31
C ARG A 294 22.38 18.84 5.14
N LEU A 295 21.75 17.92 4.43
CA LEU A 295 22.24 17.35 3.17
C LEU A 295 22.11 18.31 1.98
N GLY A 296 21.43 19.45 2.14
CA GLY A 296 21.18 20.39 1.05
C GLY A 296 20.15 19.89 0.02
N ILE A 297 19.26 18.98 0.42
CA ILE A 297 18.22 18.41 -0.46
C ILE A 297 16.81 18.77 0.05
N GLU A 298 15.87 18.94 -0.87
CA GLU A 298 14.47 19.21 -0.56
C GLU A 298 13.63 17.95 -0.79
N LEU A 299 12.81 17.58 0.21
CA LEU A 299 11.93 16.43 0.12
C LEU A 299 10.61 16.82 -0.57
N PRO A 300 10.08 15.98 -1.49
CA PRO A 300 8.76 16.18 -2.06
C PRO A 300 7.68 16.24 -0.97
N ARG A 301 6.67 17.10 -1.18
CA ARG A 301 5.53 17.29 -0.26
C ARG A 301 4.28 16.52 -0.68
N GLU A 302 3.97 16.53 -1.98
CA GLU A 302 2.75 15.92 -2.53
C GLU A 302 3.00 14.56 -3.21
N GLN A 303 4.24 14.29 -3.63
CA GLN A 303 4.58 13.04 -4.31
C GLN A 303 4.44 11.86 -3.34
N ARG A 304 3.54 10.93 -3.64
CA ARG A 304 3.27 9.78 -2.78
C ARG A 304 4.15 8.55 -3.02
N THR A 305 4.97 8.55 -4.07
CA THR A 305 6.06 7.55 -4.25
C THR A 305 7.29 8.00 -3.48
N ILE A 306 8.13 7.06 -3.05
CA ILE A 306 9.43 7.39 -2.45
C ILE A 306 10.34 8.05 -3.51
N SER A 307 11.11 9.07 -3.15
CA SER A 307 12.07 9.72 -4.05
C SER A 307 13.52 9.33 -3.74
N LYS A 308 14.46 9.69 -4.62
CA LYS A 308 15.89 9.45 -4.34
C LYS A 308 16.39 10.32 -3.18
N GLU A 309 15.82 11.51 -3.00
CA GLU A 309 16.08 12.42 -1.88
C GLU A 309 15.59 11.82 -0.56
N ASP A 310 14.40 11.17 -0.55
CA ASP A 310 13.92 10.44 0.62
C ASP A 310 14.93 9.36 1.04
N ILE A 311 15.44 8.57 0.08
CA ILE A 311 16.41 7.49 0.35
C ILE A 311 17.71 8.06 0.90
N ALA A 312 18.23 9.15 0.33
CA ALA A 312 19.40 9.84 0.84
C ALA A 312 19.19 10.37 2.27
N ALA A 313 18.06 11.01 2.55
CA ALA A 313 17.73 11.50 3.87
C ALA A 313 17.58 10.38 4.91
N ILE A 314 17.04 9.21 4.52
CA ILE A 314 16.96 8.03 5.39
C ILE A 314 18.35 7.56 5.81
N VAL A 315 19.29 7.48 4.85
CA VAL A 315 20.68 7.10 5.09
C VAL A 315 21.38 8.16 5.94
N GLY A 316 21.20 9.45 5.66
CA GLY A 316 21.79 10.53 6.44
C GLY A 316 21.32 10.52 7.90
N GLN A 317 20.02 10.28 8.13
CA GLN A 317 19.47 10.21 9.48
C GLN A 317 19.96 8.95 10.21
N LEU A 318 20.20 7.85 9.50
CA LEU A 318 20.81 6.65 10.06
C LEU A 318 22.24 6.94 10.56
N ILE A 319 23.04 7.69 9.78
CA ILE A 319 24.40 8.10 10.16
C ILE A 319 24.36 9.01 11.39
N GLU A 320 23.51 10.04 11.39
CA GLU A 320 23.34 10.94 12.56
C GLU A 320 23.01 10.16 13.84
N LEU A 321 22.12 9.17 13.75
CA LEU A 321 21.76 8.34 14.90
C LEU A 321 22.93 7.49 15.40
N ASN A 322 23.70 6.86 14.49
CA ASN A 322 24.90 6.13 14.89
C ASN A 322 25.98 7.05 15.48
N ASN A 323 26.00 8.34 15.11
CA ASN A 323 26.85 9.37 15.71
C ASN A 323 26.31 9.90 17.06
N GLY A 324 25.20 9.35 17.57
CA GLY A 324 24.58 9.75 18.83
C GLY A 324 23.68 10.99 18.73
N HIS A 325 23.38 11.48 17.53
CA HIS A 325 22.51 12.63 17.30
C HIS A 325 21.06 12.19 17.08
N GLY A 326 20.39 11.78 18.15
CA GLY A 326 18.96 11.47 18.17
C GLY A 326 18.63 10.24 19.00
N VAL A 327 17.41 9.74 18.85
CA VAL A 327 16.91 8.57 19.60
C VAL A 327 16.14 7.62 18.68
N ALA A 328 16.11 6.34 19.04
CA ALA A 328 15.28 5.35 18.38
C ALA A 328 13.78 5.67 18.51
N ASP A 329 12.99 5.17 17.55
CA ASP A 329 11.54 5.30 17.57
C ASP A 329 10.91 4.22 18.45
N ASP A 330 9.94 4.63 19.28
CA ASP A 330 9.04 3.68 19.93
C ASP A 330 8.02 3.16 18.91
N ILE A 331 8.25 1.92 18.45
CA ILE A 331 7.41 1.23 17.46
C ILE A 331 6.02 0.83 18.00
N ASP A 332 5.82 0.85 19.31
CA ASP A 332 4.57 0.45 19.98
C ASP A 332 3.73 1.67 20.40
N HIS A 333 4.32 2.87 20.41
CA HIS A 333 3.59 4.11 20.58
C HIS A 333 2.40 4.23 19.60
N LEU A 334 1.21 4.59 20.09
CA LEU A 334 -0.01 4.62 19.28
C LEU A 334 0.06 5.62 18.11
N GLY A 335 0.86 6.68 18.20
CA GLY A 335 1.13 7.57 17.06
C GLY A 335 1.90 6.90 15.89
N ASN A 336 2.50 5.75 16.15
CA ASN A 336 3.20 4.90 15.17
C ASN A 336 2.38 3.67 14.75
N ARG A 337 1.20 3.51 15.35
CA ARG A 337 0.21 2.50 15.00
C ARG A 337 -0.99 3.18 14.33
N ARG A 338 -1.70 2.45 13.48
CA ARG A 338 -2.99 2.88 12.91
C ARG A 338 -3.96 1.73 12.87
N ILE A 339 -5.23 2.06 12.95
CA ILE A 339 -6.32 1.10 12.79
C ILE A 339 -6.61 0.98 11.29
N ARG A 340 -6.60 -0.25 10.78
CA ARG A 340 -7.19 -0.62 9.51
C ARG A 340 -8.55 -1.24 9.79
N ALA A 341 -9.60 -0.48 9.51
CA ALA A 341 -10.96 -0.96 9.64
C ALA A 341 -11.38 -1.78 8.41
N ASN A 342 -12.56 -2.38 8.46
CA ASN A 342 -13.06 -3.36 7.48
C ASN A 342 -12.98 -2.91 6.01
N GLY A 343 -13.32 -1.66 5.68
CA GLY A 343 -13.34 -1.10 4.34
C GLY A 343 -11.96 -1.07 3.72
N GLU A 344 -10.93 -0.67 4.47
CA GLU A 344 -9.54 -0.73 3.98
C GLU A 344 -9.09 -2.17 3.75
N LEU A 345 -9.48 -3.10 4.63
CA LEU A 345 -9.14 -4.52 4.48
C LEU A 345 -9.80 -5.13 3.23
N ILE A 346 -11.09 -4.84 3.02
CA ILE A 346 -11.85 -5.26 1.84
C ILE A 346 -11.29 -4.60 0.58
N GLN A 347 -10.97 -3.30 0.62
CA GLN A 347 -10.34 -2.56 -0.48
C GLN A 347 -9.02 -3.23 -0.92
N ASN A 348 -8.19 -3.66 0.03
CA ASN A 348 -6.94 -4.35 -0.26
C ASN A 348 -7.16 -5.70 -0.93
N ALA A 349 -8.10 -6.51 -0.45
CA ALA A 349 -8.45 -7.79 -1.08
C ALA A 349 -8.99 -7.58 -2.51
N PHE A 350 -9.86 -6.59 -2.69
CA PHE A 350 -10.42 -6.22 -3.99
C PHE A 350 -9.33 -5.77 -4.98
N ARG A 351 -8.38 -4.93 -4.52
CA ARG A 351 -7.24 -4.47 -5.31
C ARG A 351 -6.43 -5.63 -5.88
N ILE A 352 -6.13 -6.65 -5.08
CA ILE A 352 -5.40 -7.84 -5.53
C ILE A 352 -6.16 -8.54 -6.67
N GLY A 353 -7.48 -8.66 -6.53
CA GLY A 353 -8.36 -9.19 -7.56
C GLY A 353 -8.34 -8.37 -8.86
N LEU A 354 -8.45 -7.05 -8.75
CA LEU A 354 -8.42 -6.13 -9.89
C LEU A 354 -7.09 -6.14 -10.63
N LEU A 355 -5.95 -6.18 -9.93
CA LEU A 355 -4.63 -6.27 -10.56
C LEU A 355 -4.46 -7.57 -11.37
N ARG A 356 -5.03 -8.69 -10.88
CA ARG A 356 -5.07 -9.95 -11.62
C ARG A 356 -5.98 -9.84 -12.84
N MET A 357 -7.14 -9.20 -12.70
CA MET A 357 -8.06 -8.93 -13.82
C MET A 357 -7.43 -8.03 -14.88
N GLU A 358 -6.74 -6.95 -14.49
CA GLU A 358 -6.03 -6.04 -15.41
C GLU A 358 -5.07 -6.82 -16.31
N ARG A 359 -4.30 -7.75 -15.73
CA ARG A 359 -3.38 -8.60 -16.50
C ARG A 359 -4.11 -9.44 -17.55
N VAL A 360 -5.25 -10.03 -17.19
CA VAL A 360 -6.08 -10.82 -18.11
C VAL A 360 -6.67 -9.94 -19.22
N VAL A 361 -7.11 -8.73 -18.89
CA VAL A 361 -7.62 -7.76 -19.88
C VAL A 361 -6.53 -7.42 -20.89
N LYS A 362 -5.29 -7.10 -20.44
CA LYS A 362 -4.16 -6.80 -21.34
C LYS A 362 -3.81 -7.96 -22.26
N GLU A 363 -3.81 -9.18 -21.74
CA GLU A 363 -3.55 -10.40 -22.53
C GLU A 363 -4.65 -10.63 -23.59
N ARG A 364 -5.92 -10.39 -23.23
CA ARG A 364 -7.05 -10.51 -24.16
C ARG A 364 -7.04 -9.43 -25.24
N MET A 365 -6.67 -8.19 -24.92
CA MET A 365 -6.52 -7.10 -25.90
C MET A 365 -5.53 -7.44 -27.01
N THR A 366 -4.51 -8.27 -26.74
CA THR A 366 -3.53 -8.69 -27.75
C THR A 366 -3.89 -9.96 -28.51
N THR A 367 -4.78 -10.78 -27.97
CA THR A 367 -5.08 -12.12 -28.52
C THR A 367 -6.42 -12.17 -29.25
N GLN A 368 -7.36 -11.27 -28.92
CA GLN A 368 -8.67 -11.20 -29.56
C GLN A 368 -8.65 -10.30 -30.79
N ASP A 369 -9.51 -10.62 -31.75
CA ASP A 369 -9.72 -9.83 -32.95
C ASP A 369 -10.42 -8.50 -32.62
N VAL A 370 -9.96 -7.41 -33.21
CA VAL A 370 -10.41 -6.03 -32.96
C VAL A 370 -11.87 -5.85 -33.34
N GLU A 371 -12.35 -6.53 -34.40
CA GLU A 371 -13.73 -6.37 -34.87
C GLU A 371 -14.77 -7.06 -33.98
N ALA A 372 -14.36 -8.06 -33.19
CA ALA A 372 -15.26 -8.86 -32.35
C ALA A 372 -15.14 -8.55 -30.85
N ILE A 373 -14.27 -7.60 -30.48
CA ILE A 373 -13.96 -7.31 -29.08
C ILE A 373 -15.02 -6.40 -28.46
N THR A 374 -15.40 -6.70 -27.22
CA THR A 374 -16.32 -5.87 -26.43
C THR A 374 -15.81 -5.76 -25.00
N PRO A 375 -16.22 -4.74 -24.21
CA PRO A 375 -15.85 -4.66 -22.80
C PRO A 375 -16.15 -5.94 -22.00
N GLN A 376 -17.28 -6.59 -22.28
CA GLN A 376 -17.66 -7.84 -21.61
C GLN A 376 -16.77 -9.04 -21.97
N THR A 377 -16.26 -9.14 -23.22
CA THR A 377 -15.34 -10.24 -23.59
C THR A 377 -13.94 -10.05 -23.00
N LEU A 378 -13.54 -8.80 -22.77
CA LEU A 378 -12.27 -8.45 -22.16
C LEU A 378 -12.24 -8.70 -20.65
N ILE A 379 -13.31 -8.36 -19.94
CA ILE A 379 -13.35 -8.40 -18.48
C ILE A 379 -13.61 -9.83 -17.97
N ASN A 380 -12.67 -10.35 -17.18
CA ASN A 380 -12.84 -11.60 -16.44
C ASN A 380 -12.91 -11.32 -14.94
N ILE A 381 -14.10 -11.47 -14.36
CA ILE A 381 -14.37 -11.15 -12.95
C ILE A 381 -13.88 -12.22 -11.97
N ARG A 382 -13.53 -13.43 -12.44
CA ARG A 382 -13.18 -14.56 -11.57
C ARG A 382 -12.06 -14.23 -10.57
N PRO A 383 -10.96 -13.53 -10.92
CA PRO A 383 -9.92 -13.19 -9.97
C PRO A 383 -10.39 -12.24 -8.86
N VAL A 384 -11.35 -11.35 -9.16
CA VAL A 384 -11.93 -10.41 -8.19
C VAL A 384 -12.82 -11.15 -7.20
N VAL A 385 -13.76 -11.95 -7.72
CA VAL A 385 -14.66 -12.76 -6.88
C VAL A 385 -13.89 -13.76 -6.02
N ALA A 386 -12.85 -14.39 -6.58
CA ALA A 386 -12.01 -15.34 -5.83
C ALA A 386 -11.26 -14.66 -4.67
N ALA A 387 -10.67 -13.48 -4.89
CA ALA A 387 -9.94 -12.76 -3.85
C ALA A 387 -10.85 -12.35 -2.68
N LEU A 388 -12.10 -11.94 -2.96
CA LEU A 388 -13.07 -11.64 -1.92
C LEU A 388 -13.58 -12.88 -1.20
N LYS A 389 -13.86 -13.96 -1.94
CA LYS A 389 -14.27 -15.23 -1.33
C LYS A 389 -13.19 -15.79 -0.40
N GLU A 390 -11.92 -15.65 -0.79
CA GLU A 390 -10.78 -15.99 0.05
C GLU A 390 -10.77 -15.13 1.32
N PHE A 391 -10.86 -13.80 1.19
CA PHE A 391 -10.86 -12.87 2.32
C PHE A 391 -11.97 -13.12 3.35
N PHE A 392 -13.21 -13.38 2.90
CA PHE A 392 -14.34 -13.65 3.80
C PHE A 392 -14.42 -15.11 4.27
N GLY A 393 -13.72 -16.02 3.58
CA GLY A 393 -13.69 -17.46 3.86
C GLY A 393 -12.64 -17.85 4.89
N THR A 394 -11.48 -17.17 4.89
CA THR A 394 -10.47 -17.23 5.96
C THR A 394 -10.96 -16.51 7.20
#